data_AF-A0A2H3BZX5-F1
#
_entry.id   AF-A0A2H3BZX5-F1
#
_cell.length_a   1.000
_cell.length_b   1.000
_cell.length_c   1.000
_cell.angle_alpha   90.00
_cell.angle_beta   90.00
_cell.angle_gamma   90.00
#
_symmetry.space_group_name_H-M   'P 1'
#
loop_
_entity.id
_entity.type
_entity.pdbx_description
1 polymer ?
#
loop_
_entity_poly.entity_id
_entity_poly.type
_entity_poly.pdbx_seq_one_letter_code
_entity_poly.pdbx_strand_id
1 'polypeptide(L)'
;MASPTFQDFLELGLRQKFSCKGLVHHILSFSFPTIQTDVWPVGPIPYTYRSGQVTLSLGDSGLGILGTDPYFLELLKLLKDERIPINTMEICGFDHTYTQNSSTLISGFSSFPHICDLQILEVQWSKDDVRDIVASLPNLRFLTLKGWRAWESSPTQGAEDWPHGGRDHPPHLESLRLLFDDGETALLDLFDGSGYPANVQGLEMLTIHGNESEDNDTVSCDDVVIQRIQAFLDLLVIPPIYVSLGNFSIG
;
A
#
# COMPACT_ATOMS: atom_id res chain seq x y z
N MET A 1 -24.87 -5.05 -24.83
CA MET A 1 -23.73 -4.46 -24.10
C MET A 1 -23.16 -5.54 -23.19
N ALA A 2 -21.84 -5.64 -23.05
CA ALA A 2 -21.23 -6.59 -22.14
C ALA A 2 -21.55 -6.22 -20.68
N SER A 3 -21.85 -7.22 -19.84
CA SER A 3 -22.03 -7.02 -18.40
C SER A 3 -20.67 -7.05 -17.71
N PRO A 4 -20.43 -6.20 -16.69
CA PRO A 4 -19.22 -6.27 -15.87
C PRO A 4 -19.08 -7.64 -15.21
N THR A 5 -17.86 -8.14 -15.16
CA THR A 5 -17.47 -9.32 -14.38
C THR A 5 -16.83 -8.89 -13.07
N PHE A 6 -16.66 -9.80 -12.10
CA PHE A 6 -16.02 -9.48 -10.81
C PHE A 6 -14.63 -8.85 -10.99
N GLN A 7 -13.84 -9.33 -11.96
CA GLN A 7 -12.51 -8.78 -12.26
C GLN A 7 -12.56 -7.31 -12.65
N ASP A 8 -13.61 -6.86 -13.33
CA ASP A 8 -13.74 -5.46 -13.76
C ASP A 8 -13.98 -4.50 -12.59
N PHE A 9 -14.34 -5.02 -11.40
CA PHE A 9 -14.42 -4.24 -10.15
C PHE A 9 -13.10 -4.18 -9.38
N LEU A 10 -12.15 -5.05 -9.74
CA LEU A 10 -10.85 -5.18 -9.08
C LEU A 10 -9.74 -4.42 -9.81
N GLU A 11 -9.94 -4.07 -11.08
CA GLU A 11 -8.97 -3.35 -11.91
C GLU A 11 -9.48 -1.93 -12.18
N LEU A 12 -9.09 -0.97 -11.34
CA LEU A 12 -9.54 0.42 -11.42
C LEU A 12 -8.41 1.34 -11.92
N GLY A 13 -8.76 2.30 -12.78
CA GLY A 13 -7.85 3.25 -13.39
C GLY A 13 -7.26 2.75 -14.71
N LEU A 14 -5.95 2.53 -14.77
CA LEU A 14 -5.22 2.22 -16.02
C LEU A 14 -5.80 1.08 -16.88
N ARG A 15 -6.31 0.02 -16.24
CA ARG A 15 -6.85 -1.17 -16.92
C ARG A 15 -8.38 -1.23 -16.93
N GLN A 16 -9.02 -0.15 -16.50
CA GLN A 16 -10.46 -0.11 -16.29
C GLN A 16 -11.24 -0.20 -17.61
N LYS A 17 -12.13 -1.19 -17.72
CA LYS A 17 -13.01 -1.36 -18.89
C LYS A 17 -14.33 -0.61 -18.79
N PHE A 18 -14.82 -0.40 -17.57
CA PHE A 18 -16.09 0.26 -17.27
C PHE A 18 -15.87 1.41 -16.30
N SER A 19 -16.49 2.57 -16.52
CA SER A 19 -16.36 3.71 -15.60
C SER A 19 -16.84 3.36 -14.18
N CYS A 20 -16.30 4.04 -13.16
CA CYS A 20 -16.72 3.81 -11.76
C CYS A 20 -18.23 4.02 -11.60
N LYS A 21 -18.79 5.03 -12.26
CA LYS A 21 -20.25 5.25 -12.31
C LYS A 21 -21.02 4.02 -12.82
N GLY A 22 -20.55 3.40 -13.90
CA GLY A 22 -21.17 2.21 -14.47
C GLY A 22 -21.12 1.01 -13.52
N LEU A 23 -19.97 0.82 -12.86
CA LEU A 23 -19.77 -0.23 -11.87
C LEU A 23 -20.66 -0.03 -10.63
N VAL A 24 -20.71 1.18 -10.08
CA VAL A 24 -21.59 1.54 -8.94
C VAL A 24 -23.06 1.26 -9.30
N HIS A 25 -23.54 1.75 -10.44
CA HIS A 25 -24.91 1.48 -10.87
C HIS A 25 -25.19 -0.01 -11.06
N HIS A 26 -24.21 -0.79 -11.54
CA HIS A 26 -24.35 -2.23 -11.70
C HIS A 26 -24.57 -2.92 -10.35
N ILE A 27 -23.74 -2.62 -9.35
CA ILE A 27 -23.85 -3.18 -7.99
C ILE A 27 -25.21 -2.85 -7.39
N LEU A 28 -25.63 -1.58 -7.49
CA LEU A 28 -26.89 -1.11 -6.91
C LEU A 28 -28.14 -1.68 -7.60
N SER A 29 -28.05 -2.05 -8.89
CA SER A 29 -29.21 -2.47 -9.69
C SER A 29 -29.38 -3.98 -9.80
N PHE A 30 -28.30 -4.75 -9.78
CA PHE A 30 -28.35 -6.19 -10.12
C PHE A 30 -27.83 -7.12 -9.01
N SER A 31 -27.32 -6.56 -7.90
CA SER A 31 -26.52 -7.25 -6.86
C SER A 31 -25.07 -7.43 -7.28
N PHE A 32 -24.15 -7.33 -6.30
CA PHE A 32 -22.73 -7.58 -6.52
C PHE A 32 -22.53 -8.99 -7.10
N PRO A 33 -21.66 -9.20 -8.10
CA PRO A 33 -21.37 -10.52 -8.62
C PRO A 33 -20.96 -11.42 -7.46
N THR A 34 -21.83 -12.34 -7.06
CA THR A 34 -21.49 -13.30 -6.02
C THR A 34 -20.39 -14.17 -6.60
N ILE A 35 -19.22 -14.13 -5.98
CA ILE A 35 -18.15 -15.04 -6.33
C ILE A 35 -18.70 -16.44 -6.05
N GLN A 36 -19.04 -17.19 -7.09
CA GLN A 36 -19.21 -18.65 -6.99
C GLN A 36 -17.82 -19.24 -6.84
N THR A 37 -17.18 -19.01 -5.69
CA THR A 37 -16.05 -19.82 -5.25
C THR A 37 -16.65 -20.94 -4.42
N ASP A 38 -16.35 -22.17 -4.84
CA ASP A 38 -16.74 -23.37 -4.14
C ASP A 38 -16.35 -23.25 -2.65
N VAL A 39 -17.39 -23.23 -1.82
CA VAL A 39 -17.36 -23.38 -0.36
C VAL A 39 -16.37 -22.43 0.34
N TRP A 40 -16.86 -21.23 0.65
CA TRP A 40 -16.26 -20.44 1.73
C TRP A 40 -17.17 -20.44 2.95
N PRO A 41 -16.62 -20.59 4.17
CA PRO A 41 -17.42 -20.64 5.37
C PRO A 41 -18.11 -19.30 5.56
N VAL A 42 -19.39 -19.35 5.88
CA VAL A 42 -20.09 -18.24 6.50
C VAL A 42 -19.42 -18.00 7.86
N GLY A 43 -18.46 -17.06 7.92
CA GLY A 43 -17.68 -16.77 9.13
C GLY A 43 -16.37 -16.01 8.84
N PRO A 44 -15.65 -15.52 9.87
CA PRO A 44 -14.37 -14.85 9.69
C PRO A 44 -13.37 -15.75 8.96
N ILE A 45 -12.74 -15.19 7.92
CA ILE A 45 -11.74 -15.87 7.09
C ILE A 45 -10.55 -16.24 8.00
N PRO A 46 -10.07 -17.50 8.00
CA PRO A 46 -8.92 -17.88 8.81
C PRO A 46 -7.66 -17.10 8.40
N TYR A 47 -6.92 -16.62 9.39
CA TYR A 47 -5.66 -15.85 9.26
C TYR A 47 -4.58 -16.51 8.38
N THR A 48 -4.69 -17.81 8.10
CA THR A 48 -3.71 -18.61 7.34
C THR A 48 -4.09 -18.84 5.88
N TYR A 49 -5.22 -18.31 5.42
CA TYR A 49 -5.73 -18.70 4.11
C TYR A 49 -5.02 -17.92 2.97
N ARG A 50 -4.20 -18.63 2.18
CA ARG A 50 -3.52 -18.13 0.96
C ARG A 50 -4.11 -18.65 -0.36
N SER A 51 -5.27 -19.34 -0.36
CA SER A 51 -5.81 -20.02 -1.55
C SER A 51 -6.88 -19.21 -2.32
N GLY A 52 -6.45 -18.18 -3.04
CA GLY A 52 -7.32 -17.35 -3.87
C GLY A 52 -7.11 -15.88 -3.55
N GLN A 53 -5.95 -15.34 -3.92
CA GLN A 53 -5.68 -13.92 -3.83
C GLN A 53 -6.66 -13.16 -4.71
N VAL A 54 -7.39 -12.23 -4.10
CA VAL A 54 -8.29 -11.31 -4.78
C VAL A 54 -7.66 -9.95 -4.61
N THR A 55 -6.95 -9.53 -5.64
CA THR A 55 -6.19 -8.28 -5.65
C THR A 55 -7.04 -7.15 -6.18
N LEU A 56 -7.20 -6.09 -5.38
CA LEU A 56 -7.69 -4.81 -5.85
C LEU A 56 -6.51 -3.97 -6.36
N SER A 57 -6.43 -3.80 -7.67
CA SER A 57 -5.42 -2.99 -8.35
C SER A 57 -5.96 -1.60 -8.67
N LEU A 58 -5.32 -0.58 -8.11
CA LEU A 58 -5.68 0.83 -8.23
C LEU A 58 -4.51 1.56 -8.90
N GLY A 59 -4.67 1.99 -10.16
CA GLY A 59 -3.58 2.60 -10.94
C GLY A 59 -3.95 3.92 -11.60
N ASP A 60 -3.21 5.01 -11.33
CA ASP A 60 -3.56 6.36 -11.81
C ASP A 60 -2.62 6.92 -12.92
N SER A 61 -1.47 6.27 -13.20
CA SER A 61 -0.47 6.73 -14.19
C SER A 61 0.03 8.17 -14.06
N GLY A 62 -0.17 8.81 -12.90
CA GLY A 62 0.11 10.22 -12.68
C GLY A 62 -0.82 11.18 -13.45
N LEU A 63 -1.94 10.68 -14.02
CA LEU A 63 -2.88 11.51 -14.79
C LEU A 63 -4.09 11.97 -13.98
N GLY A 64 -4.26 11.49 -12.73
CA GLY A 64 -5.36 11.86 -11.85
C GLY A 64 -6.73 11.33 -12.31
N ILE A 65 -6.77 10.31 -13.17
CA ILE A 65 -7.96 9.61 -13.66
C ILE A 65 -8.82 9.15 -12.48
N LEU A 66 -8.23 8.46 -11.50
CA LEU A 66 -8.96 7.97 -10.33
C LEU A 66 -9.19 9.08 -9.30
N GLY A 67 -8.19 9.94 -9.10
CA GLY A 67 -8.30 11.08 -8.19
C GLY A 67 -9.41 12.08 -8.55
N THR A 68 -9.86 12.12 -9.82
CA THR A 68 -10.90 13.04 -10.30
C THR A 68 -12.26 12.38 -10.58
N ASP A 69 -12.37 11.05 -10.51
CA ASP A 69 -13.64 10.35 -10.72
C ASP A 69 -14.54 10.46 -9.46
N PRO A 70 -15.68 11.15 -9.53
CA PRO A 70 -16.55 11.37 -8.36
C PRO A 70 -17.20 10.09 -7.83
N TYR A 71 -17.24 9.01 -8.61
CA TYR A 71 -17.80 7.72 -8.20
C TYR A 71 -16.74 6.75 -7.67
N PHE A 72 -15.45 7.07 -7.79
CA PHE A 72 -14.38 6.18 -7.35
C PHE A 72 -14.47 5.86 -5.85
N LEU A 73 -14.64 6.89 -5.02
CA LEU A 73 -14.79 6.70 -3.57
C LEU A 73 -16.07 5.96 -3.19
N GLU A 74 -17.15 6.15 -3.95
CA GLU A 74 -18.39 5.40 -3.74
C GLU A 74 -18.18 3.92 -4.07
N LEU A 75 -17.46 3.63 -5.15
CA LEU A 75 -17.10 2.27 -5.52
C LEU A 75 -16.21 1.61 -4.46
N LEU A 76 -15.17 2.30 -3.96
CA LEU A 76 -14.32 1.78 -2.89
C LEU A 76 -15.13 1.45 -1.63
N LYS A 77 -16.11 2.28 -1.25
CA LYS A 77 -16.99 2.00 -0.10
C LYS A 77 -17.79 0.71 -0.28
N LEU A 78 -18.27 0.44 -1.50
CA LEU A 78 -18.96 -0.81 -1.81
C LEU A 78 -18.01 -2.00 -1.74
N LEU A 79 -16.77 -1.85 -2.19
CA LEU A 79 -15.74 -2.89 -2.16
C LEU A 79 -15.21 -3.22 -0.76
N LYS A 80 -15.40 -2.32 0.22
CA LYS A 80 -15.06 -2.55 1.64
C LYS A 80 -16.04 -3.47 2.37
N ASP A 81 -17.13 -3.89 1.73
CA ASP A 81 -18.08 -4.83 2.33
C ASP A 81 -17.36 -6.12 2.73
N GLU A 82 -17.51 -6.56 3.99
CA GLU A 82 -16.85 -7.75 4.53
C GLU A 82 -17.15 -9.04 3.76
N ARG A 83 -18.23 -9.07 2.98
CA ARG A 83 -18.60 -10.21 2.13
C ARG A 83 -17.75 -10.29 0.87
N ILE A 84 -17.03 -9.22 0.52
CA ILE A 84 -16.14 -9.16 -0.64
C ILE A 84 -14.71 -9.49 -0.17
N PRO A 85 -14.13 -10.62 -0.60
CA PRO A 85 -12.91 -11.17 0.00
C PRO A 85 -11.63 -10.57 -0.61
N ILE A 86 -11.52 -9.23 -0.66
CA ILE A 86 -10.30 -8.56 -1.13
C ILE A 86 -9.23 -8.68 -0.06
N ASN A 87 -8.18 -9.44 -0.35
CA ASN A 87 -7.09 -9.74 0.60
C ASN A 87 -5.75 -9.10 0.22
N THR A 88 -5.62 -8.63 -1.03
CA THR A 88 -4.45 -7.91 -1.52
C THR A 88 -4.89 -6.59 -2.13
N MET A 89 -4.11 -5.53 -1.92
CA MET A 89 -4.29 -4.25 -2.60
C MET A 89 -2.96 -3.76 -3.18
N GLU A 90 -3.03 -3.32 -4.41
CA GLU A 90 -1.94 -2.67 -5.13
C GLU A 90 -2.37 -1.25 -5.47
N ILE A 91 -1.60 -0.27 -4.98
CA ILE A 91 -1.80 1.15 -5.27
C ILE A 91 -0.59 1.64 -6.06
N CYS A 92 -0.83 2.10 -7.30
CA CYS A 92 0.23 2.40 -8.24
C CYS A 92 0.06 3.76 -8.94
N GLY A 93 1.15 4.54 -9.03
CA GLY A 93 1.21 5.70 -9.93
C GLY A 93 0.34 6.88 -9.50
N PHE A 94 0.03 7.02 -8.22
CA PHE A 94 -0.71 8.17 -7.70
C PHE A 94 0.23 9.32 -7.41
N ASP A 95 -0.03 10.47 -8.04
CA ASP A 95 0.75 11.69 -7.87
C ASP A 95 -0.10 12.75 -7.15
N HIS A 96 0.42 13.24 -6.01
CA HIS A 96 -0.27 14.23 -5.18
C HIS A 96 -0.66 15.51 -5.95
N THR A 97 0.07 15.90 -6.99
CA THR A 97 -0.22 17.08 -7.81
C THR A 97 -1.52 16.96 -8.61
N TYR A 98 -1.94 15.74 -8.95
CA TYR A 98 -3.12 15.46 -9.77
C TYR A 98 -4.30 14.90 -8.98
N THR A 99 -4.12 14.60 -7.69
CA THR A 99 -5.20 14.17 -6.80
C THR A 99 -5.86 15.37 -6.12
N GLN A 100 -7.00 15.84 -6.66
CA GLN A 100 -7.84 16.80 -5.93
C GLN A 100 -8.35 16.15 -4.64
N ASN A 101 -8.15 16.80 -3.48
CA ASN A 101 -8.49 16.26 -2.16
C ASN A 101 -7.81 14.93 -1.83
N SER A 102 -6.48 14.88 -1.93
CA SER A 102 -5.63 13.73 -1.57
C SER A 102 -6.06 13.07 -0.25
N SER A 103 -6.35 13.84 0.80
CA SER A 103 -6.85 13.32 2.08
C SER A 103 -8.11 12.47 1.96
N THR A 104 -9.06 12.87 1.12
CA THR A 104 -10.29 12.09 0.87
C THR A 104 -9.97 10.80 0.12
N LEU A 105 -9.08 10.87 -0.87
CA LEU A 105 -8.63 9.72 -1.64
C LEU A 105 -7.92 8.69 -0.74
N ILE A 106 -6.99 9.16 0.09
CA ILE A 106 -6.23 8.37 1.06
C ILE A 106 -7.17 7.68 2.05
N SER A 107 -8.16 8.41 2.60
CA SER A 107 -9.20 7.81 3.45
C SER A 107 -10.02 6.72 2.72
N GLY A 108 -10.10 6.82 1.40
CA GLY A 108 -10.70 5.83 0.51
C GLY A 108 -9.95 4.49 0.53
N PHE A 109 -8.62 4.50 0.67
CA PHE A 109 -7.80 3.28 0.75
C PHE A 109 -7.78 2.66 2.15
N SER A 110 -8.22 3.40 3.17
CA SER A 110 -8.20 2.94 4.55
C SER A 110 -9.32 1.93 4.90
N SER A 111 -9.12 1.17 5.97
CA SER A 111 -10.16 0.35 6.63
C SER A 111 -10.77 -0.78 5.79
N PHE A 112 -9.98 -1.42 4.93
CA PHE A 112 -10.40 -2.68 4.32
C PHE A 112 -10.23 -3.83 5.34
N PRO A 113 -11.28 -4.63 5.59
CA PRO A 113 -11.29 -5.60 6.68
C PRO A 113 -10.36 -6.79 6.45
N HIS A 114 -10.14 -7.20 5.19
CA HIS A 114 -9.45 -8.45 4.86
C HIS A 114 -8.07 -8.28 4.24
N ILE A 115 -7.63 -7.05 3.98
CA ILE A 115 -6.31 -6.82 3.39
C ILE A 115 -5.22 -7.26 4.36
N CYS A 116 -4.41 -8.22 3.90
CA CYS A 116 -3.23 -8.69 4.59
C CYS A 116 -1.94 -8.38 3.81
N ASP A 117 -2.04 -8.06 2.52
CA ASP A 117 -0.92 -7.71 1.64
C ASP A 117 -1.20 -6.37 0.95
N LEU A 118 -0.34 -5.38 1.21
CA LEU A 118 -0.41 -4.05 0.62
C LEU A 118 0.86 -3.76 -0.17
N GLN A 119 0.68 -3.32 -1.41
CA GLN A 119 1.75 -2.85 -2.27
C GLN A 119 1.50 -1.39 -2.64
N ILE A 120 2.44 -0.51 -2.30
CA ILE A 120 2.42 0.91 -2.67
C ILE A 120 3.60 1.13 -3.62
N LEU A 121 3.29 1.44 -4.87
CA LEU A 121 4.24 1.43 -5.97
C LEU A 121 4.21 2.78 -6.71
N GLU A 122 5.36 3.40 -6.92
CA GLU A 122 5.51 4.56 -7.80
C GLU A 122 4.54 5.71 -7.44
N VAL A 123 4.34 5.95 -6.13
CA VAL A 123 3.45 7.01 -5.64
C VAL A 123 4.25 8.20 -5.13
N GLN A 124 3.69 9.39 -5.29
CA GLN A 124 4.22 10.62 -4.71
C GLN A 124 3.29 11.08 -3.60
N TRP A 125 3.53 10.61 -2.38
CA TRP A 125 2.71 10.88 -1.18
C TRP A 125 3.56 11.30 0.01
N SER A 126 2.97 11.96 1.00
CA SER A 126 3.68 12.28 2.24
C SER A 126 3.88 11.03 3.11
N LYS A 127 4.77 11.15 4.12
CA LYS A 127 4.96 10.09 5.13
C LYS A 127 3.67 9.82 5.90
N ASP A 128 2.93 10.87 6.23
CA ASP A 128 1.66 10.77 6.96
C ASP A 128 0.61 10.00 6.18
N ASP A 129 0.52 10.23 4.87
CA ASP A 129 -0.44 9.54 4.00
C ASP A 129 -0.19 8.01 3.99
N VAL A 130 1.08 7.61 3.81
CA VAL A 130 1.48 6.20 3.84
C VAL A 130 1.20 5.61 5.22
N ARG A 131 1.53 6.33 6.29
CA ARG A 131 1.27 5.88 7.66
C ARG A 131 -0.21 5.64 7.91
N ASP A 132 -1.05 6.60 7.55
CA ASP A 132 -2.48 6.55 7.82
C ASP A 132 -3.16 5.40 7.05
N ILE A 133 -2.71 5.12 5.82
CA ILE A 133 -3.17 3.94 5.07
C ILE A 133 -2.75 2.65 5.78
N VAL A 134 -1.45 2.47 6.02
CA VAL A 134 -0.89 1.25 6.59
C VAL A 134 -1.50 0.97 7.97
N ALA A 135 -1.53 1.95 8.87
CA ALA A 135 -2.07 1.81 10.22
C ALA A 135 -3.59 1.55 10.25
N SER A 136 -4.31 1.91 9.18
CA SER A 136 -5.74 1.67 9.08
C SER A 136 -6.12 0.22 8.77
N LEU A 137 -5.18 -0.61 8.29
CA LEU A 137 -5.40 -1.99 7.85
C LEU A 137 -5.09 -2.96 8.99
N PRO A 138 -6.10 -3.45 9.74
CA PRO A 138 -5.86 -4.17 10.99
C PRO A 138 -5.23 -5.56 10.81
N ASN A 139 -5.35 -6.17 9.63
CA ASN A 139 -4.86 -7.51 9.33
C ASN A 139 -3.61 -7.51 8.44
N LEU A 140 -2.99 -6.34 8.23
CA LEU A 140 -1.84 -6.18 7.37
C LEU A 140 -0.62 -6.94 7.94
N ARG A 141 0.01 -7.75 7.08
CA ARG A 141 1.18 -8.60 7.42
C ARG A 141 2.30 -8.48 6.41
N PHE A 142 1.96 -8.20 5.15
CA PHE A 142 2.90 -8.05 4.04
C PHE A 142 2.81 -6.61 3.53
N LEU A 143 3.95 -5.91 3.52
CA LEU A 143 4.04 -4.56 3.00
C LEU A 143 5.16 -4.48 1.96
N THR A 144 4.83 -4.00 0.77
CA THR A 144 5.80 -3.66 -0.27
C THR A 144 5.73 -2.17 -0.57
N LEU A 145 6.87 -1.49 -0.49
CA LEU A 145 7.04 -0.10 -0.91
C LEU A 145 8.09 -0.05 -2.03
N LYS A 146 7.73 0.56 -3.17
CA LYS A 146 8.62 0.75 -4.33
C LYS A 146 8.45 2.13 -4.93
N GLY A 147 9.53 2.81 -5.30
CA GLY A 147 9.44 4.05 -6.08
C GLY A 147 8.64 5.15 -5.36
N TRP A 148 8.71 5.18 -4.03
CA TRP A 148 7.94 6.14 -3.24
C TRP A 148 8.72 7.43 -3.10
N ARG A 149 8.10 8.52 -3.57
CA ARG A 149 8.66 9.86 -3.47
C ARG A 149 7.91 10.63 -2.40
N ALA A 150 8.60 10.93 -1.31
CA ALA A 150 8.06 11.79 -0.27
C ALA A 150 7.64 13.14 -0.88
N TRP A 151 6.36 13.46 -0.84
CA TRP A 151 5.88 14.81 -1.14
C TRP A 151 6.23 15.72 0.03
N GLU A 152 7.14 16.67 -0.17
CA GLU A 152 7.52 17.63 0.87
C GLU A 152 6.34 18.56 1.19
N SER A 153 5.74 18.38 2.37
CA SER A 153 4.83 19.37 2.95
C SER A 153 5.62 20.51 3.60
N SER A 154 6.37 21.30 2.82
CA SER A 154 7.19 22.43 3.29
C SER A 154 8.27 22.10 4.35
N PRO A 155 9.36 22.89 4.43
CA PRO A 155 10.38 22.73 5.46
C PRO A 155 9.89 23.38 6.76
N THR A 156 8.97 22.73 7.48
CA THR A 156 8.77 23.09 8.89
C THR A 156 9.85 22.42 9.72
N GLN A 157 10.71 23.30 10.24
CA GLN A 157 11.70 23.07 11.26
C GLN A 157 11.18 22.22 12.42
N GLY A 158 12.07 21.39 12.96
CA GLY A 158 11.98 20.92 14.33
C GLY A 158 11.34 19.55 14.46
N ALA A 159 11.97 18.75 15.30
CA ALA A 159 11.27 17.74 16.07
C ALA A 159 10.13 18.42 16.85
N GLU A 160 8.99 18.62 16.21
CA GLU A 160 7.74 18.88 16.88
C GLU A 160 7.10 17.52 17.13
N ASP A 161 6.87 17.23 18.41
CA ASP A 161 6.21 16.04 18.90
C ASP A 161 5.02 15.69 18.01
N TRP A 162 5.17 14.58 17.28
CA TRP A 162 4.13 13.99 16.46
C TRP A 162 2.86 13.86 17.30
N PRO A 163 1.68 14.32 16.83
CA PRO A 163 0.45 14.11 17.57
C PRO A 163 0.25 12.61 17.77
N HIS A 164 0.18 12.18 19.03
CA HIS A 164 -0.10 10.80 19.48
C HIS A 164 -1.54 10.37 19.14
N GLY A 165 -1.93 10.50 17.87
CA GLY A 165 -3.25 10.16 17.37
C GLY A 165 -3.12 9.18 16.22
N GLY A 166 -2.99 7.89 16.53
CA GLY A 166 -2.94 6.86 15.49
C GLY A 166 -2.90 5.46 16.06
N ARG A 167 -4.06 4.99 16.55
CA ARG A 167 -4.34 3.64 17.12
C ARG A 167 -3.29 3.12 18.11
N ASP A 168 -3.71 2.82 19.33
CA ASP A 168 -2.84 2.22 20.35
C ASP A 168 -2.15 0.93 19.88
N HIS A 169 -2.65 0.26 18.83
CA HIS A 169 -2.15 -1.02 18.30
C HIS A 169 -2.01 -0.97 16.76
N PRO A 170 -0.86 -0.57 16.20
CA PRO A 170 -0.57 -0.67 14.77
C PRO A 170 -0.49 -2.14 14.30
N PRO A 171 -0.71 -2.43 13.01
CA PRO A 171 -0.64 -3.80 12.49
C PRO A 171 0.76 -4.39 12.65
N HIS A 172 0.85 -5.71 12.80
CA HIS A 172 2.11 -6.42 12.96
C HIS A 172 2.57 -7.06 11.64
N LEU A 173 3.73 -6.62 11.13
CA LEU A 173 4.27 -7.11 9.86
C LEU A 173 5.10 -8.37 10.05
N GLU A 174 4.88 -9.33 9.16
CA GLU A 174 5.72 -10.52 9.00
C GLU A 174 6.72 -10.35 7.85
N SER A 175 6.36 -9.57 6.84
CA SER A 175 7.21 -9.33 5.68
C SER A 175 7.21 -7.87 5.29
N LEU A 176 8.42 -7.32 5.14
CA LEU A 176 8.64 -5.98 4.63
C LEU A 176 9.57 -6.04 3.41
N ARG A 177 9.11 -5.46 2.30
CA ARG A 177 9.89 -5.30 1.07
C ARG A 177 10.01 -3.83 0.72
N LEU A 178 11.24 -3.33 0.68
CA LEU A 178 11.59 -1.98 0.31
C LEU A 178 12.44 -2.03 -0.97
N LEU A 179 11.96 -1.36 -2.01
CA LEU A 179 12.62 -1.26 -3.31
C LEU A 179 12.93 0.21 -3.57
N PHE A 180 14.21 0.56 -3.47
CA PHE A 180 14.69 1.94 -3.55
C PHE A 180 14.93 2.35 -4.99
N ASP A 181 14.47 3.51 -5.41
CA ASP A 181 15.07 4.21 -6.55
C ASP A 181 16.23 5.12 -6.07
N ASP A 182 17.06 5.58 -7.01
CA ASP A 182 18.11 6.56 -6.71
C ASP A 182 17.51 7.79 -6.01
N GLY A 183 18.01 8.09 -4.80
CA GLY A 183 17.57 9.21 -3.97
C GLY A 183 16.41 8.93 -3.01
N GLU A 184 15.86 7.73 -2.96
CA GLU A 184 14.66 7.39 -2.15
C GLU A 184 14.96 6.75 -0.78
N THR A 185 16.02 7.20 -0.08
CA THR A 185 16.40 6.62 1.23
C THR A 185 15.46 6.98 2.39
N ALA A 186 14.50 7.87 2.16
CA ALA A 186 13.49 8.30 3.13
C ALA A 186 12.49 7.21 3.53
N LEU A 187 12.42 6.10 2.77
CA LEU A 187 11.51 4.97 3.04
C LEU A 187 11.76 4.37 4.43
N LEU A 188 13.02 4.26 4.84
CA LEU A 188 13.40 3.65 6.12
C LEU A 188 12.98 4.50 7.30
N ASP A 189 12.97 5.82 7.11
CA ASP A 189 12.53 6.78 8.13
C ASP A 189 11.03 6.65 8.46
N LEU A 190 10.23 5.95 7.64
CA LEU A 190 8.82 5.69 7.96
C LEU A 190 8.67 4.89 9.27
N PHE A 191 9.68 4.09 9.61
CA PHE A 191 9.66 3.22 10.77
C PHE A 191 10.49 3.76 11.95
N ASP A 192 11.17 4.89 11.77
CA ASP A 192 11.96 5.53 12.82
C ASP A 192 11.08 6.44 13.70
N GLY A 193 11.20 6.33 15.03
CA GLY A 193 10.50 7.18 16.00
C GLY A 193 9.11 6.71 16.48
N SER A 194 8.41 7.61 17.18
CA SER A 194 7.08 7.36 17.74
C SER A 194 5.99 7.59 16.68
N GLY A 195 5.12 6.61 16.44
CA GLY A 195 4.06 6.70 15.44
C GLY A 195 4.36 5.93 14.14
N TYR A 196 5.15 4.87 14.23
CA TYR A 196 5.43 3.98 13.11
C TYR A 196 4.12 3.40 12.51
N PRO A 197 4.07 3.20 11.18
CA PRO A 197 2.86 2.78 10.47
C PRO A 197 2.45 1.34 10.78
N ALA A 198 3.42 0.51 11.15
CA ALA A 198 3.23 -0.89 11.49
C ALA A 198 4.34 -1.37 12.43
N ASN A 199 4.00 -2.29 13.34
CA ASN A 199 4.97 -2.94 14.21
C ASN A 199 5.83 -3.93 13.42
N VAL A 200 7.14 -3.66 13.36
CA VAL A 200 8.15 -4.48 12.69
C VAL A 200 8.92 -5.41 13.64
N GLN A 201 8.63 -5.38 14.94
CA GLN A 201 9.26 -6.26 15.94
C GLN A 201 8.77 -7.70 15.74
N GLY A 202 9.56 -8.54 15.09
CA GLY A 202 9.19 -9.92 14.76
C GLY A 202 8.98 -10.18 13.27
N LEU A 203 9.44 -9.27 12.40
CA LEU A 203 9.54 -9.53 10.96
C LEU A 203 10.20 -10.89 10.72
N GLU A 204 9.57 -11.73 9.91
CA GLU A 204 10.14 -12.99 9.43
C GLU A 204 11.02 -12.75 8.20
N MET A 205 10.60 -11.82 7.34
CA MET A 205 11.27 -11.52 6.07
C MET A 205 11.49 -10.02 5.88
N LEU A 206 12.73 -9.65 5.59
CA LEU A 206 13.13 -8.30 5.19
C LEU A 206 13.84 -8.35 3.84
N THR A 207 13.35 -7.59 2.88
CA THR A 207 14.00 -7.40 1.57
C THR A 207 14.23 -5.90 1.35
N ILE A 208 15.48 -5.50 1.14
CA ILE A 208 15.89 -4.11 0.87
C ILE A 208 16.79 -4.13 -0.37
N HIS A 209 16.24 -3.76 -1.51
CA HIS A 209 16.95 -3.80 -2.79
C HIS A 209 16.95 -2.45 -3.49
N GLY A 210 18.04 -2.10 -4.18
CA GLY A 210 17.98 -1.10 -5.24
C GLY A 210 17.07 -1.59 -6.38
N ASN A 211 16.31 -0.68 -6.98
CA ASN A 211 15.33 -1.03 -8.01
C ASN A 211 16.02 -1.71 -9.18
N GLU A 212 15.47 -2.85 -9.58
CA GLU A 212 15.83 -3.53 -10.82
C GLU A 212 15.14 -2.79 -11.96
N SER A 213 15.72 -1.67 -12.40
CA SER A 213 15.39 -1.17 -13.74
C SER A 213 15.83 -2.24 -14.76
N GLU A 214 15.06 -2.43 -15.84
CA GLU A 214 15.43 -3.38 -16.92
C GLU A 214 16.82 -3.07 -17.53
N ASP A 215 17.37 -1.88 -17.25
CA ASP A 215 18.65 -1.40 -17.74
C ASP A 215 19.85 -1.71 -16.82
N ASN A 216 19.70 -2.55 -15.77
CA ASN A 216 20.76 -2.84 -14.77
C ASN A 216 21.24 -1.60 -14.01
N ASP A 217 20.39 -0.58 -13.85
CA ASP A 217 20.75 0.59 -13.03
C ASP A 217 20.80 0.19 -11.56
N THR A 218 22.01 -0.04 -11.06
CA THR A 218 22.27 -0.28 -9.64
C THR A 218 22.16 1.02 -8.86
N VAL A 219 21.33 1.04 -7.82
CA VAL A 219 21.19 2.22 -6.94
C VAL A 219 22.50 2.51 -6.24
N SER A 220 22.93 3.77 -6.24
CA SER A 220 24.17 4.18 -5.58
C SER A 220 24.06 3.99 -4.06
N CYS A 221 24.90 3.12 -3.47
CA CYS A 221 25.03 2.93 -2.03
C CYS A 221 26.02 3.94 -1.46
N ASP A 222 25.54 5.08 -1.01
CA ASP A 222 26.35 6.01 -0.24
C ASP A 222 26.31 5.71 1.26
N ASP A 223 27.16 6.40 2.05
CA ASP A 223 27.19 6.26 3.50
C ASP A 223 25.83 6.57 4.16
N VAL A 224 24.98 7.38 3.52
CA VAL A 224 23.66 7.76 4.04
C VAL A 224 22.69 6.59 3.92
N VAL A 225 22.65 5.91 2.77
CA VAL A 225 21.88 4.68 2.57
C VAL A 225 22.27 3.63 3.61
N ILE A 226 23.58 3.40 3.77
CA ILE A 226 24.13 2.41 4.71
C ILE A 226 23.71 2.75 6.15
N GLN A 227 23.90 4.01 6.57
CA GLN A 227 23.53 4.46 7.92
C GLN A 227 22.04 4.28 8.19
N ARG A 228 21.17 4.56 7.22
CA ARG A 228 19.72 4.40 7.37
C ARG A 228 19.29 2.94 7.42
N ILE A 229 19.88 2.08 6.59
CA ILE A 229 19.65 0.63 6.68
C ILE A 229 20.08 0.13 8.04
N GLN A 230 21.25 0.53 8.51
CA GLN A 230 21.75 0.13 9.81
C GLN A 230 20.85 0.62 10.96
N ALA A 231 20.44 1.89 10.93
CA ALA A 231 19.51 2.44 11.92
C ALA A 231 18.18 1.66 11.94
N PHE A 232 17.64 1.30 10.77
CA PHE A 232 16.43 0.48 10.69
C PHE A 232 16.66 -0.93 11.24
N LEU A 233 17.76 -1.58 10.91
CA LEU A 233 18.10 -2.90 11.44
C LEU A 233 18.27 -2.87 12.97
N ASP A 234 18.80 -1.79 13.52
CA ASP A 234 18.93 -1.59 14.97
C ASP A 234 17.56 -1.45 15.68
N LEU A 235 16.48 -1.10 14.96
CA LEU A 235 15.10 -1.12 15.49
C LEU A 235 14.56 -2.55 15.66
N LEU A 236 15.12 -3.51 14.91
CA LEU A 236 14.68 -4.90 14.94
C LEU A 236 15.27 -5.59 16.16
N VAL A 237 14.55 -5.52 17.29
CA VAL A 237 14.93 -6.20 18.55
C VAL A 237 15.28 -7.68 18.34
N ILE A 238 14.61 -8.32 17.38
CA ILE A 238 14.91 -9.68 16.92
C ILE A 238 15.23 -9.59 15.42
N PRO A 239 16.38 -10.10 14.97
CA PRO A 239 16.71 -10.11 13.54
C PRO A 239 15.73 -10.99 12.77
N PRO A 240 15.34 -10.62 11.54
CA PRO A 240 14.47 -11.45 10.72
C PRO A 240 15.07 -12.82 10.40
N ILE A 241 14.20 -13.79 10.17
CA ILE A 241 14.63 -15.15 9.76
C ILE A 241 15.32 -15.09 8.39
N TYR A 242 14.79 -14.26 7.49
CA TYR A 242 15.31 -14.07 6.15
C TYR A 242 15.59 -12.59 5.90
N VAL A 243 16.85 -12.27 5.58
CA VAL A 243 17.27 -10.93 5.19
C VAL A 243 17.90 -11.00 3.80
N SER A 244 17.37 -10.22 2.87
CA SER A 244 17.88 -10.08 1.50
C SER A 244 18.21 -8.62 1.23
N LEU A 245 19.50 -8.32 1.10
CA LEU A 245 20.03 -7.00 0.76
C LEU A 245 20.76 -7.13 -0.59
N GLY A 246 20.46 -6.28 -1.58
CA GLY A 246 21.04 -6.45 -2.91
C GLY A 246 20.80 -5.29 -3.88
N ASN A 247 21.47 -5.36 -5.04
CA ASN A 247 21.34 -4.40 -6.15
C ASN A 247 21.75 -2.95 -5.85
N PHE A 248 22.78 -2.80 -5.00
CA PHE A 248 23.42 -1.51 -4.76
C PHE A 248 24.81 -1.47 -5.42
N SER A 249 25.18 -0.35 -6.05
CA SER A 249 26.55 -0.08 -6.49
C SER A 249 27.34 0.59 -5.37
N ILE A 250 28.59 0.19 -5.18
CA ILE A 250 29.51 0.88 -4.28
C ILE A 250 30.10 2.06 -5.05
N GLY A 251 29.84 3.28 -4.57
CA GLY A 251 30.43 4.52 -5.09
C GLY A 251 31.89 4.71 -4.73
#